data_AF-A0A848GKK1-F1
#
_entry.id   AF-A0A848GKK1-F1
#
_cell.length_a   1.000
_cell.length_b   1.000
_cell.length_c   1.000
_cell.angle_alpha   90.00
_cell.angle_beta   90.00
_cell.angle_gamma   90.00
#
_symmetry.space_group_name_H-M   'P 1'
#
loop_
_entity.id
_entity.type
_entity.pdbx_description
1 polymer ?
#
loop_
_entity_poly.entity_id
_entity_poly.type
_entity_poly.pdbx_seq_one_letter_code
_entity_poly.pdbx_strand_id
1 'polypeptide(L)'
;MKRFYRYIIYRLYDKALKKPSFTPVLDTITPLAILHMLMFFVVAQVFCMLVIHGPLPLLEHMGLMIIFVIFNLWVHYILFYDKKSWSNIMEEFKDESPAERRKGGWYVVGYLVGGSLLCLALLGLVVWIGVRLHLIS
;
A
#
# COMPACT_ATOMS: atom_id res chain seq x y z
N MET A 1 5.78 9.85 11.89
CA MET A 1 5.83 8.54 11.18
C MET A 1 6.68 7.55 11.99
N LYS A 2 6.24 6.30 12.19
CA LYS A 2 7.02 5.28 12.96
C LYS A 2 8.32 4.89 12.22
N ARG A 3 9.36 4.52 12.98
CA ARG A 3 10.69 4.17 12.44
C ARG A 3 10.65 3.07 11.37
N PHE A 4 9.83 2.04 11.58
CA PHE A 4 9.64 0.96 10.61
C PHE A 4 9.16 1.49 9.24
N TYR A 5 8.14 2.35 9.24
CA TYR A 5 7.57 2.88 8.00
C TYR A 5 8.54 3.85 7.29
N ARG A 6 9.28 4.66 8.06
CA ARG A 6 10.41 5.47 7.51
C ARG A 6 11.46 4.59 6.84
N TYR A 7 11.75 3.44 7.45
CA TYR A 7 12.71 2.48 6.89
C TYR A 7 12.20 1.84 5.59
N ILE A 8 10.91 1.50 5.48
CA ILE A 8 10.31 1.01 4.23
C ILE A 8 10.45 2.07 3.12
N ILE A 9 10.11 3.34 3.41
CA ILE A 9 10.28 4.45 2.46
C ILE A 9 11.74 4.59 2.05
N TYR A 10 12.67 4.66 3.01
CA TYR A 10 14.11 4.75 2.74
C TYR A 10 14.58 3.68 1.76
N ARG A 11 14.20 2.41 1.98
CA ARG A 11 14.64 1.29 1.16
C ARG A 11 14.02 1.30 -0.23
N LEU A 12 12.76 1.71 -0.36
CA LEU A 12 12.11 1.89 -1.66
C LEU A 12 12.76 3.05 -2.43
N TYR A 13 13.09 4.14 -1.75
CA TYR A 13 13.74 5.30 -2.34
C TYR A 13 15.19 5.03 -2.76
N ASP A 14 16.01 4.38 -1.92
CA ASP A 14 17.35 3.94 -2.29
C ASP A 14 17.33 3.03 -3.54
N LYS A 15 16.29 2.20 -3.68
CA LYS A 15 16.08 1.39 -4.89
C LYS A 15 15.64 2.24 -6.09
N ALA A 16 14.77 3.22 -5.88
CA ALA A 16 14.30 4.11 -6.94
C ALA A 16 15.43 5.00 -7.49
N LEU A 17 16.32 5.49 -6.62
CA LEU A 17 17.50 6.28 -7.00
C LEU A 17 18.49 5.51 -7.88
N LYS A 18 18.52 4.18 -7.77
CA LYS A 18 19.41 3.31 -8.58
C LYS A 18 18.83 2.94 -9.94
N LYS A 19 17.55 3.27 -10.18
CA LYS A 19 16.89 3.03 -11.46
C LYS A 19 16.93 4.31 -12.29
N PRO A 20 17.00 4.23 -13.62
CA PRO A 20 16.81 5.38 -14.49
C PRO A 20 15.34 5.80 -14.42
N SER A 21 15.02 6.68 -13.48
CA SER A 21 13.69 7.22 -13.27
C SER A 21 13.74 8.73 -13.18
N PHE A 22 12.82 9.39 -13.90
CA PHE A 22 12.64 10.83 -13.84
C PHE A 22 12.04 11.29 -12.49
N THR A 23 11.41 10.38 -11.74
CA THR A 23 10.71 10.74 -10.49
C THR A 23 10.86 9.65 -9.40
N PRO A 24 12.04 9.51 -8.77
CA PRO A 24 12.30 8.48 -7.75
C PRO A 24 11.34 8.51 -6.54
N VAL A 25 10.79 9.69 -6.26
CA VAL A 25 9.75 9.89 -5.24
C VAL A 25 8.46 9.15 -5.63
N LEU A 26 7.98 9.32 -6.85
CA LEU A 26 6.76 8.65 -7.32
C LEU A 26 6.96 7.14 -7.35
N ASP A 27 8.13 6.65 -7.77
CA ASP A 27 8.46 5.22 -7.75
C ASP A 27 8.44 4.61 -6.34
N THR A 28 8.67 5.44 -5.32
CA THR A 28 8.61 5.05 -3.91
C THR A 28 7.19 5.08 -3.37
N ILE A 29 6.44 6.15 -3.67
CA ILE A 29 5.09 6.36 -3.14
C ILE A 29 4.08 5.43 -3.82
N THR A 30 4.22 5.20 -5.11
CA THR A 30 3.27 4.39 -5.92
C THR A 30 3.04 2.98 -5.36
N PRO A 31 4.07 2.14 -5.09
CA PRO A 31 3.84 0.80 -4.54
C PRO A 31 3.21 0.83 -3.15
N LEU A 32 3.51 1.84 -2.33
CA LEU A 32 2.87 2.03 -1.02
C LEU A 32 1.39 2.40 -1.18
N ALA A 33 1.09 3.34 -2.07
CA ALA A 33 -0.27 3.76 -2.36
C ALA A 33 -1.13 2.62 -2.91
N ILE A 34 -0.59 1.84 -3.86
CA ILE A 34 -1.27 0.64 -4.39
C ILE A 34 -1.60 -0.36 -3.28
N LEU A 35 -0.64 -0.64 -2.39
CA LEU A 35 -0.87 -1.57 -1.28
C LEU A 35 -1.96 -1.04 -0.32
N HIS A 36 -1.88 0.22 0.10
CA HIS A 36 -2.88 0.79 1.00
C HIS A 36 -4.25 0.90 0.34
N MET A 37 -4.30 1.16 -0.97
CA MET A 37 -5.54 1.15 -1.75
C MET A 37 -6.17 -0.24 -1.73
N LEU A 38 -5.38 -1.30 -1.95
CA LEU A 38 -5.85 -2.68 -1.86
C LEU A 38 -6.35 -3.01 -0.45
N MET A 39 -5.60 -2.61 0.59
CA MET A 39 -6.01 -2.81 1.98
C MET A 39 -7.31 -2.07 2.30
N PHE A 40 -7.43 -0.81 1.88
CA PHE A 40 -8.64 0.00 2.08
C PHE A 40 -9.84 -0.63 1.37
N PHE A 41 -9.65 -1.12 0.15
CA PHE A 41 -10.68 -1.83 -0.60
C PHE A 41 -11.18 -3.07 0.16
N VAL A 42 -10.25 -3.90 0.67
CA VAL A 42 -10.62 -5.09 1.47
C VAL A 42 -11.35 -4.70 2.76
N VAL A 43 -10.91 -3.65 3.46
CA VAL A 43 -11.58 -3.17 4.68
C VAL A 43 -12.98 -2.66 4.37
N ALA A 44 -13.15 -1.86 3.32
CA ALA A 44 -14.45 -1.38 2.87
C ALA A 44 -15.37 -2.56 2.50
N GLN A 45 -14.82 -3.57 1.84
CA GLN A 45 -15.53 -4.78 1.47
C GLN A 45 -16.04 -5.57 2.68
N VAL A 46 -15.17 -5.80 3.66
CA VAL A 46 -15.53 -6.44 4.95
C VAL A 46 -16.60 -5.63 5.66
N PHE A 47 -16.48 -4.30 5.69
CA PHE A 47 -17.43 -3.42 6.34
C PHE A 47 -18.82 -3.46 5.67
N CYS A 48 -18.87 -3.34 4.33
CA CYS A 48 -20.13 -3.44 3.59
C CYS A 48 -20.83 -4.78 3.82
N MET A 49 -20.07 -5.86 3.86
CA MET A 49 -20.61 -7.20 4.07
C MET A 49 -21.12 -7.41 5.50
N LEU A 50 -20.30 -7.11 6.52
CA LEU A 50 -20.59 -7.46 7.92
C LEU A 50 -21.49 -6.43 8.62
N VAL A 51 -21.48 -5.18 8.17
CA VAL A 51 -22.19 -4.09 8.85
C VAL A 51 -23.40 -3.67 8.03
N ILE A 52 -23.20 -3.30 6.75
CA ILE A 52 -24.29 -2.78 5.91
C ILE A 52 -25.18 -3.91 5.37
N HIS A 53 -24.65 -5.13 5.26
CA HIS A 53 -25.31 -6.25 4.58
C HIS A 53 -25.69 -5.90 3.13
N GLY A 54 -24.91 -5.02 2.49
CA GLY A 54 -25.19 -4.49 1.16
C GLY A 54 -24.37 -5.16 0.04
N PRO A 55 -24.81 -5.04 -1.22
CA PRO A 55 -24.06 -5.53 -2.37
C PRO A 55 -22.73 -4.78 -2.54
N LEU A 56 -21.78 -5.40 -3.26
CA LEU A 56 -20.46 -4.82 -3.54
C LEU A 56 -20.57 -3.56 -4.42
N PRO A 57 -20.37 -2.34 -3.89
CA PRO A 57 -20.69 -1.12 -4.64
C PRO A 57 -19.58 -0.69 -5.62
N LEU A 58 -18.35 -1.22 -5.50
CA LEU A 58 -17.18 -0.64 -6.17
C LEU A 58 -16.89 -1.22 -7.57
N LEU A 59 -17.34 -2.44 -7.87
CA LEU A 59 -17.11 -3.05 -9.19
C LEU A 59 -18.05 -2.53 -10.27
N GLU A 60 -19.22 -2.03 -9.89
CA GLU A 60 -20.27 -1.59 -10.83
C GLU A 60 -20.00 -0.21 -11.44
N HIS A 61 -19.05 0.56 -10.89
CA HIS A 61 -18.80 1.95 -11.28
C HIS A 61 -17.31 2.20 -11.57
N MET A 62 -16.84 1.76 -12.75
CA MET A 62 -15.44 1.95 -13.19
C MET A 62 -14.98 3.43 -13.11
N GLY A 63 -15.84 4.40 -13.41
CA GLY A 63 -15.50 5.82 -13.33
C GLY A 63 -15.17 6.29 -11.91
N LEU A 64 -15.93 5.83 -10.92
CA LEU A 64 -15.67 6.14 -9.51
C LEU A 64 -14.37 5.48 -9.03
N MET A 65 -14.05 4.28 -9.49
CA MET A 65 -12.77 3.64 -9.19
C MET A 65 -11.57 4.44 -9.71
N ILE A 66 -11.65 4.95 -10.94
CA ILE A 66 -10.55 5.77 -11.50
C ILE A 66 -10.35 7.05 -10.67
N ILE A 67 -11.44 7.75 -10.32
CA ILE A 67 -11.38 8.94 -9.47
C ILE A 67 -10.77 8.60 -8.10
N PHE A 68 -11.18 7.48 -7.50
CA PHE A 68 -10.65 7.02 -6.23
C PHE A 68 -9.15 6.70 -6.30
N VAL A 69 -8.68 6.03 -7.36
CA VAL A 69 -7.24 5.75 -7.57
C VAL A 69 -6.44 7.05 -7.67
N ILE A 70 -6.90 8.00 -8.48
CA ILE A 70 -6.22 9.29 -8.65
C ILE A 70 -6.19 10.07 -7.32
N PHE A 71 -7.33 10.13 -6.62
CA PHE A 71 -7.41 10.78 -5.31
C PHE A 71 -6.50 10.12 -4.28
N ASN A 72 -6.45 8.78 -4.24
CA ASN A 72 -5.60 8.03 -3.32
C ASN A 72 -4.12 8.32 -3.57
N LEU A 73 -3.69 8.32 -4.84
CA LEU A 73 -2.31 8.68 -5.22
C LEU A 73 -1.99 10.12 -4.84
N TRP A 74 -2.91 11.05 -5.06
CA TRP A 74 -2.74 12.46 -4.69
C TRP A 74 -2.61 12.66 -3.17
N VAL A 75 -3.48 12.01 -2.38
CA VAL A 75 -3.40 12.03 -0.91
C VAL A 75 -2.09 11.43 -0.43
N HIS A 76 -1.67 10.27 -0.97
CA HIS A 76 -0.38 9.67 -0.63
C HIS A 76 0.78 10.59 -1.00
N TYR A 77 0.73 11.23 -2.17
CA TYR A 77 1.73 12.20 -2.55
C TYR A 77 1.80 13.34 -1.52
N ILE A 78 0.69 13.97 -1.15
CA ILE A 78 0.70 15.08 -0.17
C ILE A 78 1.16 14.63 1.21
N LEU A 79 0.70 13.48 1.70
CA LEU A 79 1.02 13.00 3.05
C LEU A 79 2.48 12.54 3.17
N PHE A 80 3.04 11.98 2.11
CA PHE A 80 4.38 11.42 2.14
C PHE A 80 5.42 12.34 1.52
N TYR A 81 5.07 13.27 0.63
CA TYR A 81 6.00 14.21 0.03
C TYR A 81 6.30 15.38 0.95
N ASP A 82 7.34 15.21 1.76
CA ASP A 82 8.03 16.31 2.44
C ASP A 82 9.52 16.16 2.21
N LYS A 83 10.11 17.06 1.41
CA LYS A 83 11.55 17.03 1.07
C LYS A 83 12.43 17.01 2.32
N LYS A 84 12.06 17.74 3.37
CA LYS A 84 12.82 17.80 4.63
C LYS A 84 12.73 16.48 5.39
N SER A 85 11.56 15.87 5.41
CA SER A 85 11.37 14.54 5.98
C SER A 85 12.22 13.50 5.25
N TRP A 86 12.29 13.55 3.93
CA TRP A 86 13.04 12.56 3.13
C TRP A 86 14.55 12.69 3.29
N SER A 87 15.07 13.92 3.34
CA SER A 87 16.50 14.12 3.65
C SER A 87 16.86 13.57 5.02
N ASN A 88 16.01 13.80 6.03
CA ASN A 88 16.22 13.29 7.38
C ASN A 88 16.15 11.75 7.42
N ILE A 89 15.23 11.14 6.67
CA ILE A 89 15.12 9.68 6.55
C ILE A 89 16.38 9.10 5.88
N MET A 90 16.88 9.75 4.83
CA MET A 90 18.12 9.31 4.17
C MET A 90 19.30 9.40 5.11
N GLU A 91 19.41 10.48 5.89
CA GLU A 91 20.47 10.64 6.87
C GLU A 91 20.37 9.63 8.03
N GLU A 92 19.15 9.33 8.51
CA GLU A 92 18.90 8.35 9.60
C GLU A 92 19.44 6.95 9.26
N PHE A 93 19.44 6.57 7.98
CA PHE A 93 19.82 5.22 7.54
C PHE A 93 21.04 5.19 6.59
N LYS A 94 21.78 6.30 6.45
CA LYS A 94 22.90 6.40 5.49
C LYS A 94 24.04 5.41 5.78
N ASP A 95 24.29 5.15 7.06
CA ASP A 95 25.40 4.32 7.55
C ASP A 95 24.94 2.89 7.92
N GLU A 96 23.84 2.39 7.34
CA GLU A 96 23.37 1.03 7.63
C GLU A 96 24.40 -0.03 7.20
N SER A 97 24.63 -1.02 8.06
CA SER A 97 25.55 -2.11 7.74
C SER A 97 25.01 -2.98 6.57
N PRO A 98 25.87 -3.68 5.82
CA PRO A 98 25.42 -4.61 4.77
C PRO A 98 24.45 -5.70 5.28
N ALA A 99 24.58 -6.10 6.54
CA ALA A 99 23.69 -7.07 7.17
C ALA A 99 22.29 -6.49 7.40
N GLU A 100 22.20 -5.28 7.97
CA GLU A 100 20.93 -4.56 8.16
C GLU A 100 20.26 -4.27 6.82
N ARG A 101 21.04 -3.85 5.83
CA ARG A 101 20.59 -3.61 4.46
C ARG A 101 19.86 -4.80 3.84
N ARG A 102 20.39 -6.01 4.04
CA ARG A 102 19.78 -7.27 3.57
C ARG A 102 18.50 -7.57 4.35
N LYS A 103 18.52 -7.42 5.67
CA LYS A 103 17.34 -7.60 6.53
C LYS A 103 16.21 -6.64 6.13
N GLY A 104 16.54 -5.40 5.81
CA GLY A 104 15.56 -4.43 5.32
C GLY A 104 14.98 -4.73 3.95
N GLY A 105 15.74 -5.41 3.09
CA GLY A 105 15.19 -5.98 1.87
C GLY A 105 14.00 -6.90 2.17
N TRP A 106 14.17 -7.81 3.14
CA TRP A 106 13.10 -8.72 3.58
C TRP A 106 11.93 -7.99 4.24
N TYR A 107 12.17 -6.92 5.00
CA TYR A 107 11.06 -6.13 5.54
C TYR A 107 10.22 -5.46 4.46
N VAL A 108 10.84 -4.91 3.42
CA VAL A 108 10.10 -4.33 2.28
C VAL A 108 9.32 -5.42 1.54
N VAL A 109 9.94 -6.57 1.27
CA VAL A 109 9.26 -7.70 0.62
C VAL A 109 8.10 -8.20 1.49
N GLY A 110 8.32 -8.43 2.77
CA GLY A 110 7.29 -8.86 3.71
C GLY A 110 6.14 -7.86 3.82
N TYR A 111 6.45 -6.55 3.80
CA TYR A 111 5.43 -5.51 3.81
C TYR A 111 4.58 -5.51 2.54
N LEU A 112 5.22 -5.44 1.37
CA LEU A 112 4.51 -5.34 0.09
C LEU A 112 3.86 -6.66 -0.31
N VAL A 113 4.62 -7.76 -0.33
CA VAL A 113 4.11 -9.08 -0.73
C VAL A 113 3.23 -9.66 0.36
N GLY A 114 3.67 -9.65 1.62
CA GLY A 114 2.86 -10.18 2.72
C GLY A 114 1.57 -9.39 2.91
N GLY A 115 1.61 -8.07 2.79
CA GLY A 115 0.41 -7.23 2.80
C GLY A 115 -0.54 -7.55 1.64
N SER A 116 0.00 -7.75 0.43
CA SER A 116 -0.81 -8.11 -0.75
C SER A 116 -1.45 -9.49 -0.60
N LEU A 117 -0.68 -10.50 -0.16
CA LEU A 117 -1.18 -11.85 0.09
C LEU A 117 -2.25 -11.88 1.18
N LEU A 118 -2.07 -11.10 2.25
CA LEU A 118 -3.08 -10.95 3.29
C LEU A 118 -4.37 -10.37 2.73
N CYS A 119 -4.28 -9.34 1.88
CA CYS A 119 -5.46 -8.76 1.23
C CYS A 119 -6.19 -9.78 0.35
N LEU A 120 -5.46 -10.57 -0.44
CA LEU A 120 -6.04 -11.63 -1.27
C LEU A 120 -6.71 -12.73 -0.42
N ALA A 121 -6.07 -13.14 0.67
CA ALA A 121 -6.63 -14.13 1.59
C ALA A 121 -7.92 -13.62 2.25
N LEU A 122 -7.94 -12.37 2.70
CA LEU A 122 -9.13 -11.74 3.29
C LEU A 122 -10.25 -11.57 2.27
N LEU A 123 -9.92 -11.17 1.03
CA LEU A 123 -10.91 -11.07 -0.04
C LEU A 123 -11.52 -12.44 -0.36
N GLY A 124 -10.68 -13.48 -0.48
CA GLY A 124 -11.15 -14.86 -0.68
C GLY A 124 -12.06 -15.34 0.45
N LEU A 125 -11.72 -14.99 1.70
CA LEU A 125 -12.56 -15.27 2.87
C LEU A 125 -13.92 -14.55 2.77
N VAL A 126 -13.93 -13.26 2.45
CA VAL A 126 -15.16 -12.46 2.29
C VAL A 126 -16.05 -13.06 1.20
N VAL A 127 -15.49 -13.39 0.04
CA VAL A 127 -16.25 -14.02 -1.05
C VAL A 127 -16.80 -15.37 -0.62
N TRP A 128 -15.98 -16.21 0.03
CA TRP A 128 -16.40 -17.53 0.51
C TRP A 128 -17.57 -17.44 1.50
N ILE A 129 -17.51 -16.51 2.47
CA ILE A 129 -18.62 -16.26 3.40
C ILE A 129 -19.83 -15.70 2.64
N GLY A 130 -19.64 -14.77 1.71
CA GLY A 130 -20.73 -14.12 0.98
C GLY A 130 -21.54 -15.10 0.14
N VAL A 131 -20.87 -16.05 -0.52
CA VAL A 131 -21.51 -17.15 -1.25
C VAL A 131 -22.29 -18.06 -0.30
N ARG A 132 -21.70 -18.44 0.85
CA ARG A 132 -22.35 -19.29 1.87
C ARG A 132 -23.60 -18.66 2.47
N LEU A 133 -23.62 -17.35 2.60
CA LEU A 133 -24.73 -16.58 3.17
C LEU A 133 -25.73 -16.09 2.12
N HIS A 134 -25.57 -16.48 0.84
CA HIS A 134 -26.40 -15.97 -0.28
C HIS A 134 -26.41 -14.43 -0.40
N LEU A 135 -25.34 -13.76 0.05
CA LEU A 135 -25.18 -12.30 -0.04
C LEU A 135 -24.56 -11.84 -1.36
N ILE A 136 -24.03 -12.79 -2.15
CA ILE A 136 -23.47 -12.57 -3.48
C ILE A 136 -24.19 -13.55 -4.40
N SER A 137 -25.14 -13.04 -5.20
CA SER A 137 -25.95 -13.79 -6.18
C SER A 137 -25.39 -13.69 -7.58
#